data_AF-A0A8J4GGQ0-F1
#
_entry.id   AF-A0A8J4GGQ0-F1
#
_cell.length_a   1.000
_cell.length_b   1.000
_cell.length_c   1.000
_cell.angle_alpha   90.00
_cell.angle_beta   90.00
_cell.angle_gamma   90.00
#
_symmetry.space_group_name_H-M   'P 1'
#
loop_
_entity.id
_entity.type
_entity.pdbx_description
1 polymer ?
#
loop_
_entity_poly.entity_id
_entity_poly.type
_entity_poly.pdbx_seq_one_letter_code
_entity_poly.pdbx_strand_id
1 'polypeptide(L)'
;MCSRAMTSCSLRTSRCAAFGSQRPMRSTHILAKAARTTYKIEIEHDGKKIDLAVPDGESILSVALDKGIDLPHDCKLGVCMTCPAKLVSGKVDQSGSMLSDDVAEKGYTLLCVATPKSDCKIMTISEDELLDLQLVAGA
;
A
#
# COMPACT_ATOMS: atom_id res chain seq x y z
N MET A 1 58.49 -7.44 -48.45
CA MET A 1 59.00 -8.36 -47.39
C MET A 1 58.79 -7.69 -46.04
N CYS A 2 57.61 -7.90 -45.43
CA CYS A 2 57.34 -7.53 -44.04
C CYS A 2 57.94 -8.59 -43.13
N SER A 3 58.73 -8.20 -42.12
CA SER A 3 59.15 -9.11 -41.05
C SER A 3 59.02 -8.46 -39.68
N ARG A 4 57.96 -8.89 -38.99
CA ARG A 4 57.90 -9.35 -37.58
C ARG A 4 58.78 -8.64 -36.56
N ALA A 5 58.12 -8.01 -35.58
CA ALA A 5 58.34 -8.32 -34.17
C ALA A 5 57.12 -7.85 -33.35
N MET A 6 56.19 -8.79 -33.13
CA MET A 6 55.28 -8.74 -31.99
C MET A 6 56.11 -9.09 -30.74
N THR A 7 56.14 -8.22 -29.74
CA THR A 7 56.68 -8.58 -28.42
C THR A 7 55.82 -7.97 -27.33
N SER A 8 55.04 -8.86 -26.71
CA SER A 8 54.55 -8.87 -25.34
C SER A 8 53.79 -7.65 -24.79
N CYS A 9 52.47 -7.81 -24.82
CA CYS A 9 51.54 -7.35 -23.81
C CYS A 9 51.94 -7.87 -22.40
N SER A 10 52.34 -6.96 -21.50
CA SER A 10 52.12 -7.12 -20.05
C SER A 10 52.62 -5.87 -19.33
N LEU A 11 51.71 -4.94 -19.04
CA LEU A 11 51.74 -4.18 -17.79
C LEU A 11 50.31 -3.98 -17.30
N ARG A 12 49.94 -4.96 -16.48
CA ARG A 12 48.79 -5.00 -15.61
C ARG A 12 48.97 -3.93 -14.53
N THR A 13 48.23 -2.84 -14.59
CA THR A 13 47.99 -2.00 -13.42
C THR A 13 46.53 -1.57 -13.40
N SER A 14 45.84 -2.17 -12.42
CA SER A 14 44.65 -1.70 -11.74
C SER A 14 44.02 -0.42 -12.24
N ARG A 15 42.81 -0.56 -12.77
CA ARG A 15 41.76 0.41 -12.48
C ARG A 15 40.45 -0.33 -12.25
N CYS A 16 40.25 -0.68 -10.98
CA CYS A 16 38.96 -1.04 -10.42
C CYS A 16 38.25 0.28 -10.08
N ALA A 17 37.10 0.54 -10.70
CA ALA A 17 36.05 1.51 -10.34
C ALA A 17 34.99 1.39 -11.45
N ALA A 18 33.67 1.22 -11.26
CA ALA A 18 32.78 1.16 -10.13
C ALA A 18 31.60 0.27 -10.60
N PHE A 19 31.07 -0.66 -9.79
CA PHE A 19 29.96 -0.45 -8.84
C PHE A 19 28.71 0.23 -9.44
N GLY A 20 27.59 -0.50 -9.42
CA GLY A 20 26.22 0.04 -9.45
C GLY A 20 25.56 -0.01 -10.83
N SER A 21 24.81 -1.05 -11.18
CA SER A 21 23.37 -1.17 -10.88
C SER A 21 22.54 0.06 -11.28
N GLN A 22 22.33 0.30 -12.56
CA GLN A 22 21.23 1.17 -13.00
C GLN A 22 20.57 0.57 -14.24
N ARG A 23 19.75 -0.46 -13.99
CA ARG A 23 18.57 -0.67 -14.83
C ARG A 23 17.67 0.55 -14.55
N PRO A 24 17.26 1.32 -15.55
CA PRO A 24 16.18 2.26 -15.32
C PRO A 24 14.95 1.41 -14.99
N MET A 25 14.57 1.34 -13.71
CA MET A 25 13.19 1.08 -13.35
C MET A 25 12.41 2.26 -13.93
N ARG A 26 11.93 2.09 -15.15
CA ARG A 26 10.99 3.04 -15.74
C ARG A 26 9.69 2.81 -15.00
N SER A 27 9.57 3.56 -13.91
CA SER A 27 8.48 3.53 -12.95
C SER A 27 7.16 3.40 -13.69
N THR A 28 6.52 2.26 -13.50
CA THR A 28 5.11 2.06 -13.84
C THR A 28 4.28 2.87 -12.83
N HIS A 29 4.43 4.20 -12.85
CA HIS A 29 3.34 5.08 -12.45
C HIS A 29 2.29 4.97 -13.54
N ILE A 30 1.58 3.84 -13.52
CA ILE A 30 0.38 3.63 -14.30
C ILE A 30 -0.56 4.77 -13.91
N LEU A 31 -0.89 5.54 -14.93
CA LEU A 31 -1.85 6.62 -14.91
C LEU A 31 -3.18 6.14 -14.33
N ALA A 32 -3.42 6.42 -13.06
CA ALA A 32 -4.75 6.38 -12.46
C ALA A 32 -5.12 7.79 -11.98
N LYS A 33 -5.02 8.77 -12.89
CA LYS A 33 -5.67 10.07 -12.74
C LYS A 33 -7.16 9.89 -13.10
N ALA A 34 -7.89 9.08 -12.35
CA ALA A 34 -9.31 8.84 -12.55
C ALA A 34 -10.13 9.81 -11.66
N ALA A 35 -11.21 10.34 -12.24
CA ALA A 35 -12.28 11.19 -11.69
C ALA A 35 -12.10 11.81 -10.28
N ARG A 36 -12.07 13.15 -10.19
CA ARG A 36 -12.04 13.90 -8.93
C ARG A 36 -13.40 13.91 -8.19
N THR A 37 -13.95 12.75 -7.89
CA THR A 37 -15.02 12.67 -6.88
C THR A 37 -14.33 12.56 -5.53
N THR A 38 -14.56 13.52 -4.64
CA THR A 38 -14.01 13.46 -3.28
C THR A 38 -15.11 12.99 -2.35
N TYR A 39 -14.81 11.98 -1.54
CA TYR A 39 -15.73 11.46 -0.54
C TYR A 39 -15.28 11.90 0.84
N LYS A 40 -16.25 12.24 1.69
CA LYS A 40 -16.01 12.53 3.09
C LYS A 40 -15.97 11.22 3.87
N ILE A 41 -14.86 10.99 4.56
CA ILE A 41 -14.64 9.81 5.37
C ILE A 41 -14.46 10.23 6.83
N GLU A 42 -15.29 9.72 7.71
CA GLU A 42 -15.14 9.89 9.16
C GLU A 42 -14.40 8.67 9.70
N ILE A 43 -13.20 8.87 10.23
CA ILE A 43 -12.38 7.83 10.88
C ILE A 43 -12.52 7.98 12.39
N GLU A 44 -12.98 6.94 13.06
CA GLU A 44 -12.93 6.85 14.51
C GLU A 44 -11.74 5.97 14.93
N HIS A 45 -10.79 6.55 15.64
CA HIS A 45 -9.58 5.90 16.13
C HIS A 45 -9.40 6.18 17.63
N ASP A 46 -9.40 5.14 18.47
CA ASP A 46 -9.28 5.24 19.93
C ASP A 46 -10.24 6.28 20.56
N GLY A 47 -11.48 6.35 20.05
CA GLY A 47 -12.50 7.29 20.50
C GLY A 47 -12.34 8.73 19.98
N LYS A 48 -11.36 8.99 19.10
CA LYS A 48 -11.21 10.27 18.39
C LYS A 48 -11.81 10.17 17.00
N LYS A 49 -12.67 11.12 16.65
CA LYS A 49 -13.25 11.24 15.31
C LYS A 49 -12.44 12.21 14.46
N ILE A 50 -12.04 11.75 13.29
CA ILE A 50 -11.20 12.49 12.35
C ILE A 50 -11.90 12.52 11.00
N ASP A 51 -12.22 13.73 10.52
CA ASP A 51 -12.81 13.92 9.21
C ASP A 51 -11.73 14.03 8.13
N LEU A 52 -11.80 13.13 7.16
CA LEU A 52 -10.95 13.11 5.98
C LEU A 52 -11.76 13.31 4.70
N ALA A 53 -11.09 13.87 3.70
CA ALA A 53 -11.65 14.05 2.37
C ALA A 53 -10.71 13.30 1.44
N VAL A 54 -11.19 12.19 0.88
CA VAL A 54 -10.38 11.23 0.11
C VAL A 54 -10.91 11.24 -1.33
N PRO A 55 -10.06 11.49 -2.33
CA PRO A 55 -10.47 11.39 -3.73
C PRO A 55 -10.68 9.93 -4.13
N ASP A 56 -11.60 9.72 -5.07
CA ASP A 56 -11.81 8.45 -5.76
C ASP A 56 -10.48 7.99 -6.39
N GLY A 57 -10.13 6.72 -6.19
CA GLY A 57 -8.89 6.14 -6.70
C GLY A 57 -7.67 6.23 -5.76
N GLU A 58 -7.76 6.93 -4.63
CA GLU A 58 -6.73 6.89 -3.58
C GLU A 58 -7.18 6.05 -2.38
N SER A 59 -6.22 5.36 -1.75
CA SER A 59 -6.53 4.61 -0.53
C SER A 59 -6.65 5.54 0.67
N ILE A 60 -7.58 5.19 1.57
CA ILE A 60 -7.89 6.00 2.76
C ILE A 60 -6.63 6.20 3.61
N LEU A 61 -5.81 5.16 3.75
CA LEU A 61 -4.56 5.22 4.52
C LEU A 61 -3.57 6.22 3.93
N SER A 62 -3.41 6.28 2.61
CA SER A 62 -2.44 7.20 1.99
C SER A 62 -2.80 8.65 2.31
N VAL A 63 -4.07 9.03 2.10
CA VAL A 63 -4.55 10.38 2.42
C VAL A 63 -4.48 10.69 3.91
N ALA A 64 -4.75 9.70 4.78
CA ALA A 64 -4.61 9.89 6.23
C ALA A 64 -3.16 10.23 6.61
N LEU A 65 -2.19 9.50 6.07
CA LEU A 65 -0.77 9.74 6.31
C LEU A 65 -0.29 11.07 5.73
N ASP A 66 -0.77 11.46 4.54
CA ASP A 66 -0.48 12.79 3.94
C ASP A 66 -0.99 13.94 4.81
N LYS A 67 -2.09 13.74 5.55
CA LYS A 67 -2.59 14.72 6.53
C LYS A 67 -1.92 14.63 7.90
N GLY A 68 -0.94 13.73 8.08
CA GLY A 68 -0.24 13.52 9.35
C GLY A 68 -1.06 12.78 10.40
N ILE A 69 -2.02 11.96 9.97
CA ILE A 69 -2.76 11.06 10.86
C ILE A 69 -2.08 9.71 10.85
N ASP A 70 -1.40 9.39 11.95
CA ASP A 70 -0.81 8.08 12.16
C ASP A 70 -1.91 7.06 12.47
N LEU A 71 -2.10 6.13 11.55
CA LEU A 71 -2.94 4.94 11.70
C LEU A 71 -2.03 3.70 11.73
N PRO A 72 -2.44 2.61 12.41
CA PRO A 72 -1.67 1.37 12.41
C PRO A 72 -1.53 0.82 10.98
N HIS A 73 -0.28 0.64 10.53
CA HIS A 73 0.04 0.13 9.20
C HIS A 73 1.46 -0.44 9.11
N ASP A 74 1.65 -1.50 8.32
CA ASP A 74 2.98 -2.06 8.04
C ASP A 74 3.26 -2.18 6.55
N CYS A 75 2.60 -3.13 5.88
CA CYS A 75 2.96 -3.53 4.52
C CYS A 75 2.40 -2.60 3.44
N LYS A 76 1.24 -1.95 3.67
CA LYS A 76 0.48 -1.16 2.67
C LYS A 76 0.13 -1.92 1.38
N LEU A 77 0.13 -3.26 1.43
CA LEU A 77 -0.10 -4.14 0.28
C LEU A 77 -1.39 -4.98 0.39
N GLY A 78 -2.16 -4.83 1.49
CA GLY A 78 -3.40 -5.59 1.69
C GLY A 78 -3.20 -7.05 2.13
N VAL A 79 -1.99 -7.43 2.58
CA VAL A 79 -1.63 -8.81 2.94
C VAL A 79 -1.35 -9.04 4.43
N CYS A 80 -0.86 -8.01 5.12
CA CYS A 80 -0.36 -8.14 6.49
C CYS A 80 -1.45 -8.04 7.56
N MET A 81 -2.67 -7.61 7.19
CA MET A 81 -3.83 -7.52 8.08
C MET A 81 -3.66 -6.58 9.30
N THR A 82 -2.58 -5.79 9.35
CA THR A 82 -2.25 -4.85 10.46
C THR A 82 -2.93 -3.48 10.39
N CYS A 83 -3.66 -3.19 9.31
CA CYS A 83 -4.47 -1.98 9.17
C CYS A 83 -5.98 -2.28 9.10
N PRO A 84 -6.54 -3.09 10.03
CA PRO A 84 -7.93 -3.44 9.99
C PRO A 84 -8.82 -2.28 10.44
N ALA A 85 -9.93 -2.13 9.75
CA ALA A 85 -10.99 -1.22 10.12
C ALA A 85 -12.34 -1.87 9.86
N LYS A 86 -13.35 -1.40 10.59
CA LYS A 86 -14.74 -1.77 10.40
C LYS A 86 -15.48 -0.64 9.71
N LEU A 87 -16.16 -0.97 8.62
CA LEU A 87 -17.06 -0.07 7.91
C LEU A 87 -18.38 0.01 8.68
N VAL A 88 -18.65 1.17 9.28
CA VAL A 88 -19.91 1.45 10.00
C VAL A 88 -21.02 1.81 9.01
N SER A 89 -20.67 2.58 7.98
CA SER A 89 -21.61 3.01 6.94
C SER A 89 -20.89 3.41 5.67
N GLY A 90 -21.56 3.24 4.53
CA GLY A 90 -21.07 3.64 3.21
C GLY A 90 -20.64 2.44 2.37
N LYS A 91 -19.87 2.69 1.31
CA LYS A 91 -19.34 1.67 0.40
C LYS A 91 -17.87 1.94 0.10
N VAL A 92 -17.05 0.91 0.27
CA VAL A 92 -15.64 0.90 -0.09
C VAL A 92 -15.37 -0.26 -1.05
N ASP A 93 -14.42 -0.06 -1.96
CA ASP A 93 -13.85 -1.11 -2.80
C ASP A 93 -12.54 -1.60 -2.19
N GLN A 94 -12.42 -2.90 -1.99
CA GLN A 94 -11.22 -3.54 -1.45
C GLN A 94 -10.77 -4.76 -2.27
N SER A 95 -10.96 -4.69 -3.59
CA SER A 95 -10.67 -5.78 -4.54
C SER A 95 -9.22 -6.32 -4.48
N GLY A 96 -8.28 -5.56 -3.92
CA GLY A 96 -6.88 -5.97 -3.72
C GLY A 96 -6.55 -6.59 -2.35
N SER A 97 -7.54 -6.83 -1.47
CA SER A 97 -7.29 -7.40 -0.13
C SER A 97 -7.25 -8.93 -0.12
N MET A 98 -6.43 -9.51 0.76
CA MET A 98 -6.38 -10.96 1.04
C MET A 98 -7.32 -11.39 2.18
N LEU A 99 -8.39 -10.62 2.45
CA LEU A 99 -9.38 -10.97 3.46
C LEU A 99 -10.32 -12.07 2.96
N SER A 100 -10.76 -12.96 3.86
CA SER A 100 -11.84 -13.90 3.59
C SER A 100 -13.16 -13.19 3.34
N ASP A 101 -14.00 -13.73 2.46
CA ASP A 101 -15.30 -13.15 2.12
C ASP A 101 -16.20 -12.97 3.36
N ASP A 102 -16.19 -13.92 4.31
CA ASP A 102 -16.96 -13.83 5.56
C ASP A 102 -16.63 -12.59 6.40
N VAL A 103 -15.35 -12.19 6.40
CA VAL A 103 -14.86 -11.04 7.17
C VAL A 103 -15.20 -9.74 6.43
N ALA A 104 -15.11 -9.74 5.10
CA ALA A 104 -15.57 -8.64 4.27
C ALA A 104 -17.09 -8.41 4.40
N GLU A 105 -17.89 -9.49 4.45
CA GLU A 105 -19.35 -9.42 4.63
C GLU A 105 -19.76 -8.92 6.02
N LYS A 106 -18.96 -9.22 7.05
CA LYS A 106 -19.12 -8.65 8.40
C LYS A 106 -18.79 -7.14 8.46
N GLY A 107 -18.35 -6.56 7.34
CA GLY A 107 -18.03 -5.14 7.22
C GLY A 107 -16.60 -4.78 7.62
N TYR A 108 -15.69 -5.75 7.69
CA TYR A 108 -14.27 -5.46 7.94
C TYR A 108 -13.55 -5.16 6.62
N THR A 109 -12.61 -4.22 6.70
CA THR A 109 -11.87 -3.73 5.55
C THR A 109 -10.43 -3.35 5.93
N LEU A 110 -9.52 -3.40 4.96
CA LEU A 110 -8.13 -2.96 5.14
C LEU A 110 -7.95 -1.55 4.58
N LEU A 111 -7.64 -0.59 5.44
CA LEU A 111 -7.52 0.84 5.04
C LEU A 111 -6.44 1.10 4.00
N CYS A 112 -5.43 0.24 3.90
CA CYS A 112 -4.33 0.39 2.94
C CYS A 112 -4.74 0.20 1.47
N VAL A 113 -5.74 -0.65 1.21
CA VAL A 113 -6.24 -0.99 -0.14
C VAL A 113 -7.69 -0.58 -0.34
N ALA A 114 -8.39 -0.19 0.74
CA ALA A 114 -9.75 0.32 0.67
C ALA A 114 -9.79 1.67 -0.06
N THR A 115 -10.55 1.71 -1.14
CA THR A 115 -10.85 2.92 -1.91
C THR A 115 -12.32 3.28 -1.69
N PRO A 116 -12.65 4.50 -1.24
CA PRO A 116 -14.04 4.91 -1.04
C PRO A 116 -14.80 5.00 -2.37
N LYS A 117 -16.06 4.55 -2.39
CA LYS A 117 -17.01 4.76 -3.51
C LYS A 117 -18.19 5.66 -3.12
N SER A 118 -18.28 6.02 -1.85
CA SER A 118 -19.28 6.94 -1.29
C SER A 118 -18.72 7.60 -0.04
N ASP A 119 -19.45 8.55 0.53
CA ASP A 119 -19.19 9.00 1.90
C ASP A 119 -19.32 7.82 2.87
N CYS A 120 -18.32 7.65 3.73
CA CYS A 120 -18.21 6.47 4.59
C CYS A 120 -17.84 6.86 6.02
N LYS A 121 -18.22 6.01 6.97
CA LYS A 121 -17.74 6.05 8.35
C LYS A 121 -17.03 4.75 8.65
N ILE A 122 -15.81 4.85 9.14
CA ILE A 122 -14.95 3.72 9.46
C ILE A 122 -14.45 3.84 10.90
N MET A 123 -14.40 2.71 11.59
CA MET A 123 -13.83 2.59 12.93
C MET A 123 -12.58 1.73 12.81
N THR A 124 -11.43 2.23 13.24
CA THR A 124 -10.23 1.38 13.34
C THR A 124 -10.43 0.38 14.47
N ILE A 125 -10.01 -0.85 14.24
CA ILE A 125 -9.96 -1.89 15.27
C ILE A 125 -8.51 -2.30 15.51
N SER A 126 -8.22 -2.89 16.67
CA SER A 126 -6.91 -3.49 16.93
C SER A 126 -6.73 -4.77 16.12
N GLU A 127 -5.48 -5.12 15.84
CA GLU A 127 -5.13 -6.36 15.12
C GLU A 127 -5.65 -7.60 15.83
N ASP A 128 -5.60 -7.62 17.18
CA ASP A 128 -6.07 -8.71 18.01
C ASP A 128 -7.57 -9.01 17.78
N GLU A 129 -8.41 -7.97 17.69
CA GLU A 129 -9.85 -8.14 17.45
C GLU A 129 -10.14 -8.72 16.06
N LEU A 130 -9.32 -8.40 15.05
CA LEU A 130 -9.47 -8.97 13.71
C LEU A 130 -9.06 -10.45 13.68
N LEU A 131 -7.94 -10.81 14.33
CA LEU A 131 -7.45 -12.19 14.37
C LEU A 131 -8.47 -13.14 15.00
N ASP A 132 -9.10 -12.72 16.09
CA ASP A 132 -10.14 -13.53 16.75
C ASP A 132 -11.32 -13.83 15.81
N LEU A 133 -11.72 -12.86 15.00
CA LEU A 133 -12.82 -13.02 14.04
C LEU A 133 -12.45 -13.91 12.86
N GLN A 134 -11.20 -13.88 12.41
CA GLN A 134 -10.70 -14.75 11.35
C GLN A 134 -10.59 -16.20 11.80
N LEU A 135 -10.17 -16.45 13.04
CA LEU A 135 -10.09 -17.79 13.61
C LEU A 135 -11.48 -18.42 13.81
N VAL A 136 -12.50 -17.62 14.14
CA VAL A 136 -13.88 -18.10 14.29
C VAL A 136 -14.59 -18.27 12.94
N ALA A 137 -14.25 -17.48 11.92
CA ALA A 137 -14.83 -17.63 10.58
C ALA A 137 -14.32 -18.87 9.83
N GLY A 138 -13.17 -19.42 10.23
CA GLY A 138 -12.62 -20.66 9.67
C GLY A 138 -13.02 -21.95 10.38
N ALA A 139 -13.94 -21.90 11.35
CA ALA A 139 -14.41 -23.04 12.15
C ALA A 139 -15.81 -23.53 11.75
#